data_AF-A0A8J4EML5-F1
#
_entry.id   AF-A0A8J4EML5-F1
#
_cell.length_a   1.000
_cell.length_b   1.000
_cell.length_c   1.000
_cell.angle_alpha   90.00
_cell.angle_beta   90.00
_cell.angle_gamma   90.00
#
_symmetry.space_group_name_H-M   'P 1'
#
loop_
_entity.id
_entity.type
_entity.pdbx_description
1 polymer ?
#
loop_
_entity_poly.entity_id
_entity_poly.type
_entity_poly.pdbx_seq_one_letter_code
_entity_poly.pdbx_strand_id
1 'polypeptide(L)'
;MSEPLLPLWLRLVAIVALAAITVLHLGHLRRGARSDRVWHGGHLVMALGMIGMLLPRGAGAPPALLGEVVFAICAAGSAAIGVARLRRYRPSLPWFAAAAGHAGMVCMFALPRPGFELLVWVLALCSGLTALGWATGRLPAGGGAVAGSGAAVHVVAVRVSLAVMALAMAYLLVAMQLAMPAGHTMPGM
;
A
#
# COMPACT_ATOMS: atom_id res chain seq x y z
N MET A 1 -11.61 15.29 21.96
CA MET A 1 -10.44 14.85 21.17
C MET A 1 -10.76 13.44 20.72
N SER A 2 -10.92 13.19 19.43
CA SER A 2 -11.13 11.82 18.94
C SER A 2 -9.91 10.99 19.34
N GLU A 3 -10.12 9.99 20.20
CA GLU A 3 -9.12 8.99 20.52
C GLU A 3 -8.49 8.47 19.22
N PRO A 4 -7.15 8.32 19.14
CA PRO A 4 -6.53 7.73 17.97
C PRO A 4 -7.11 6.33 17.74
N LEU A 5 -7.51 6.02 16.51
CA LEU A 5 -8.14 4.74 16.15
C LEU A 5 -7.27 3.50 16.44
N LEU A 6 -5.96 3.70 16.66
CA LEU A 6 -5.07 2.70 17.25
C LEU A 6 -4.59 3.21 18.61
N PRO A 7 -4.61 2.37 19.65
CA PRO A 7 -3.82 2.64 20.84
C PRO A 7 -2.35 2.79 20.44
N LEU A 8 -1.63 3.64 21.16
CA LEU A 8 -0.25 4.03 20.83
C LEU A 8 0.67 2.83 20.56
N TRP A 9 0.55 1.77 21.34
CA TRP A 9 1.39 0.58 21.20
C TRP A 9 1.18 -0.15 19.87
N LEU A 10 -0.05 -0.30 19.38
CA LEU A 10 -0.31 -0.93 18.08
C LEU A 10 0.26 -0.10 16.94
N ARG A 11 0.16 1.23 17.05
CA ARG A 11 0.74 2.15 16.08
C ARG A 11 2.27 2.00 16.00
N LEU A 12 2.93 1.89 17.15
CA LEU A 12 4.39 1.65 17.21
C LEU A 12 4.75 0.30 16.60
N VAL A 13 4.01 -0.78 16.91
CA VAL A 13 4.21 -2.10 16.31
C VAL A 13 4.07 -2.04 14.79
N ALA A 14 3.04 -1.35 14.27
CA ALA A 14 2.83 -1.17 12.83
C ALA A 14 3.98 -0.38 12.17
N ILE A 15 4.47 0.69 12.81
CA ILE A 15 5.62 1.47 12.32
C ILE A 15 6.88 0.60 12.25
N VAL A 16 7.18 -0.16 13.30
CA VAL A 16 8.35 -1.06 13.34
C VAL A 16 8.25 -2.12 12.26
N ALA A 17 7.07 -2.73 12.08
CA ALA A 17 6.83 -3.73 11.04
C ALA A 17 7.04 -3.13 9.63
N LEU A 18 6.47 -1.95 9.36
CA LEU A 18 6.64 -1.27 8.08
C LEU A 18 8.10 -0.86 7.84
N ALA A 19 8.83 -0.42 8.88
CA ALA A 19 10.25 -0.08 8.76
C ALA A 19 11.10 -1.32 8.41
N ALA A 20 10.83 -2.48 9.00
CA ALA A 20 11.48 -3.73 8.62
C ALA A 20 11.18 -4.09 7.15
N ILE A 21 9.93 -3.89 6.72
CA ILE A 21 9.51 -4.10 5.33
C ILE A 21 10.23 -3.13 4.37
N THR A 22 10.41 -1.87 4.76
CA THR A 22 11.20 -0.87 4.01
C THR A 22 12.64 -1.37 3.80
N VAL A 23 13.29 -1.86 4.85
CA VAL A 23 14.66 -2.41 4.76
C VAL A 23 14.71 -3.61 3.83
N LEU A 24 13.74 -4.53 3.93
CA LEU A 24 13.63 -5.71 3.08
C LEU A 24 13.50 -5.31 1.59
N HIS A 25 12.56 -4.41 1.26
CA HIS A 25 12.35 -3.96 -0.11
C HIS A 25 13.54 -3.15 -0.66
N LEU A 26 14.21 -2.35 0.17
CA LEU A 26 15.44 -1.66 -0.22
C LEU A 26 16.56 -2.67 -0.56
N GLY A 27 16.66 -3.75 0.21
CA GLY A 27 17.57 -4.85 -0.06
C GLY A 27 17.31 -5.53 -1.41
N HIS A 28 16.05 -5.69 -1.81
CA HIS A 28 15.68 -6.21 -3.13
C HIS A 28 15.87 -5.20 -4.25
N LEU A 29 15.58 -3.92 -4.00
CA LEU A 29 15.81 -2.83 -4.95
C LEU A 29 17.29 -2.74 -5.35
N ARG A 30 18.21 -2.96 -4.41
CA ARG A 30 19.66 -2.95 -4.67
C ARG A 30 20.16 -4.15 -5.47
N ARG A 31 19.53 -5.32 -5.32
CA ARG A 31 20.03 -6.61 -5.87
C ARG A 31 19.25 -7.12 -7.08
N GLY A 32 18.02 -6.65 -7.32
CA GLY A 32 17.12 -7.19 -8.33
C GLY A 32 17.43 -6.76 -9.77
N ALA A 33 16.84 -7.46 -10.74
CA ALA A 33 16.80 -7.05 -12.14
C ALA A 33 15.92 -5.80 -12.33
N ARG A 34 16.03 -5.10 -13.48
CA ARG A 34 15.33 -3.81 -13.71
C ARG A 34 13.82 -3.87 -13.45
N SER A 35 13.14 -4.93 -13.88
CA SER A 35 11.69 -5.10 -13.63
C SER A 35 11.36 -5.27 -12.15
N ASP A 36 12.19 -5.99 -11.43
CA ASP A 36 12.00 -6.28 -10.01
C ASP A 36 12.30 -5.03 -9.17
N ARG A 37 13.25 -4.20 -9.62
CA ARG A 37 13.54 -2.90 -9.00
C ARG A 37 12.33 -1.97 -9.07
N VAL A 38 11.65 -1.89 -10.22
CA VAL A 38 10.44 -1.05 -10.34
C VAL A 38 9.33 -1.55 -9.42
N TRP A 39 9.11 -2.87 -9.39
CA TRP A 39 8.13 -3.51 -8.52
C TRP A 39 8.39 -3.22 -7.03
N HIS A 40 9.61 -3.51 -6.56
CA HIS A 40 9.99 -3.26 -5.17
C HIS A 40 10.09 -1.77 -4.83
N GLY A 41 10.45 -0.92 -5.79
CA GLY A 41 10.44 0.53 -5.62
C GLY A 41 9.05 1.08 -5.34
N GLY A 42 8.02 0.58 -6.06
CA GLY A 42 6.64 0.94 -5.79
C GLY A 42 6.18 0.56 -4.38
N HIS A 43 6.54 -0.63 -3.90
CA HIS A 43 6.25 -1.06 -2.53
C HIS A 43 7.05 -0.29 -1.48
N LEU A 44 8.31 0.06 -1.76
CA LEU A 44 9.12 0.88 -0.87
C LEU A 44 8.47 2.25 -0.64
N VAL A 45 8.04 2.93 -1.70
CA VAL A 45 7.33 4.22 -1.62
C VAL A 45 6.04 4.08 -0.82
N MET A 46 5.26 3.02 -1.05
CA MET A 46 4.04 2.72 -0.29
C MET A 46 4.31 2.52 1.21
N ALA A 47 5.31 1.73 1.58
CA ALA A 47 5.68 1.50 2.98
C ALA A 47 6.04 2.81 3.69
N LEU A 48 6.84 3.66 3.04
CA LEU A 48 7.24 4.97 3.58
C LEU A 48 6.05 5.91 3.75
N GLY A 49 5.13 5.95 2.78
CA GLY A 49 3.91 6.75 2.91
C GLY A 49 3.03 6.29 4.07
N MET A 50 2.87 4.98 4.25
CA MET A 50 2.10 4.41 5.36
C MET A 50 2.75 4.70 6.73
N ILE A 51 4.09 4.63 6.83
CA ILE A 51 4.82 5.05 8.04
C ILE A 51 4.52 6.53 8.32
N GLY A 52 4.61 7.40 7.30
CA GLY A 52 4.32 8.82 7.43
C GLY A 52 2.92 9.10 7.97
N MET A 53 1.90 8.32 7.56
CA MET A 53 0.53 8.44 8.04
C MET A 53 0.33 7.97 9.48
N LEU A 54 1.17 7.04 9.96
CA LEU A 54 1.12 6.53 11.33
C LEU A 54 1.90 7.42 12.32
N LEU A 55 2.76 8.32 11.84
CA LEU A 55 3.47 9.25 12.71
C LEU A 55 2.51 10.29 13.33
N PRO A 56 2.80 10.79 14.53
CA PRO A 56 2.05 11.90 15.12
C PRO A 56 2.00 13.11 14.18
N ARG A 57 0.85 13.79 14.13
CA ARG A 57 0.72 15.07 13.41
C ARG A 57 1.78 16.04 13.91
N GLY A 58 2.51 16.66 12.99
CA GLY A 58 3.62 17.59 13.30
C GLY A 58 5.02 16.98 13.20
N ALA A 59 5.16 15.66 13.13
CA ALA A 59 6.46 14.98 12.98
C ALA A 59 7.00 14.99 11.54
N GLY A 60 6.86 16.12 10.82
CA GLY A 60 7.36 16.24 9.44
C GLY A 60 6.58 15.44 8.40
N ALA A 61 5.26 15.32 8.56
CA ALA A 61 4.40 14.69 7.55
C ALA A 61 4.58 15.40 6.20
N PRO A 62 4.76 14.67 5.08
CA PRO A 62 4.91 15.28 3.78
C PRO A 62 3.65 16.09 3.41
N PRO A 63 3.78 17.17 2.62
CA PRO A 63 2.61 17.89 2.12
C PRO A 63 1.63 16.94 1.42
N ALA A 64 0.33 17.07 1.69
CA ALA A 64 -0.67 16.16 1.15
C ALA A 64 -0.62 16.07 -0.38
N LEU A 65 -0.44 17.22 -1.06
CA LEU A 65 -0.28 17.32 -2.51
C LEU A 65 0.91 16.51 -3.02
N LEU A 66 2.04 16.50 -2.29
CA LEU A 66 3.21 15.72 -2.68
C LEU A 66 2.90 14.22 -2.63
N GLY A 67 2.25 13.76 -1.54
CA GLY A 67 1.80 12.39 -1.42
C GLY A 67 0.85 11.99 -2.55
N GLU A 68 -0.18 12.81 -2.79
CA GLU A 68 -1.16 12.59 -3.87
C GLU A 68 -0.48 12.42 -5.24
N VAL A 69 0.38 13.36 -5.63
CA VAL A 69 1.07 13.32 -6.94
C VAL A 69 1.99 12.11 -7.05
N VAL A 70 2.82 11.84 -6.03
CA VAL A 70 3.74 10.71 -6.05
C VAL A 70 2.98 9.38 -6.19
N PHE A 71 1.93 9.18 -5.41
CA PHE A 71 1.15 7.95 -5.46
C PHE A 71 0.31 7.84 -6.74
N ALA A 72 -0.15 8.95 -7.32
CA ALA A 72 -0.84 8.95 -8.60
C ALA A 72 0.07 8.50 -9.74
N ILE A 73 1.31 9.00 -9.77
CA ILE A 73 2.34 8.57 -10.73
C ILE A 73 2.64 7.07 -10.55
N CYS A 74 2.81 6.60 -9.31
CA CYS A 74 3.04 5.18 -9.03
C CYS A 74 1.87 4.28 -9.45
N ALA A 75 0.62 4.72 -9.20
CA ALA A 75 -0.58 4.01 -9.59
C ALA A 75 -0.70 3.89 -11.12
N ALA A 76 -0.54 5.01 -11.83
CA ALA A 76 -0.59 5.06 -13.29
C ALA A 76 0.53 4.21 -13.91
N GLY A 77 1.76 4.31 -13.39
CA GLY A 77 2.89 3.50 -13.84
C GLY A 77 2.66 2.00 -13.64
N SER A 78 2.17 1.59 -12.48
CA SER A 78 1.86 0.19 -12.17
C SER A 78 0.76 -0.36 -13.07
N ALA A 79 -0.31 0.42 -13.29
CA ALA A 79 -1.40 0.07 -14.19
C ALA A 79 -0.91 -0.06 -15.64
N ALA A 80 -0.12 0.89 -16.12
CA ALA A 80 0.44 0.86 -17.48
C ALA A 80 1.32 -0.37 -17.71
N ILE A 81 2.18 -0.73 -16.74
CA ILE A 81 3.00 -1.95 -16.81
C ILE A 81 2.11 -3.20 -16.79
N GLY A 82 1.08 -3.24 -15.94
CA GLY A 82 0.11 -4.34 -15.88
C GLY A 82 -0.62 -4.55 -17.21
N VAL A 83 -1.09 -3.47 -17.84
CA VAL A 83 -1.74 -3.48 -19.15
C VAL A 83 -0.76 -3.91 -20.25
N ALA A 84 0.47 -3.40 -20.24
CA ALA A 84 1.49 -3.80 -21.21
C ALA A 84 1.83 -5.30 -21.10
N ARG A 85 1.83 -5.87 -19.88
CA ARG A 85 2.08 -7.31 -19.64
C ARG A 85 0.90 -8.20 -20.01
N LEU A 86 -0.33 -7.76 -19.77
CA LEU A 86 -1.56 -8.42 -20.25
C LEU A 86 -1.50 -8.69 -21.74
N ARG A 87 -1.04 -7.70 -22.53
CA ARG A 87 -0.95 -7.80 -24.00
C ARG A 87 0.09 -8.79 -24.49
N ARG A 88 1.11 -9.11 -23.68
CA ARG A 88 2.24 -9.94 -24.12
C ARG A 88 2.05 -11.42 -23.75
N TYR A 89 1.93 -11.81 -22.48
CA TYR A 89 2.04 -13.25 -22.16
C TYR A 89 1.32 -13.79 -20.90
N ARG A 90 0.58 -12.99 -20.10
CA ARG A 90 -0.40 -13.43 -19.07
C ARG A 90 -0.83 -12.25 -18.19
N PRO A 91 -2.03 -12.29 -17.56
CA PRO A 91 -2.43 -11.30 -16.56
C PRO A 91 -1.43 -11.29 -15.40
N SER A 92 -0.75 -10.16 -15.23
CA SER A 92 0.13 -9.95 -14.09
C SER A 92 -0.64 -9.32 -12.94
N LEU A 93 -1.46 -10.13 -12.27
CA LEU A 93 -2.24 -9.73 -11.08
C LEU A 93 -1.47 -8.87 -10.07
N PRO A 94 -0.15 -9.10 -9.81
CA PRO A 94 0.59 -8.24 -8.89
C PRO A 94 0.61 -6.77 -9.33
N TRP A 95 0.81 -6.45 -10.60
CA TRP A 95 0.85 -5.05 -11.08
C TRP A 95 -0.48 -4.32 -10.87
N PHE A 96 -1.60 -5.02 -11.00
CA PHE A 96 -2.92 -4.48 -10.69
C PHE A 96 -3.13 -4.32 -9.18
N ALA A 97 -2.67 -5.28 -8.37
CA ALA A 97 -2.70 -5.16 -6.91
C ALA A 97 -1.84 -3.98 -6.41
N ALA A 98 -0.65 -3.77 -6.99
CA ALA A 98 0.18 -2.61 -6.69
C ALA A 98 -0.50 -1.30 -7.12
N ALA A 99 -1.08 -1.26 -8.33
CA ALA A 99 -1.84 -0.09 -8.78
C ALA A 99 -3.01 0.24 -7.85
N ALA A 100 -3.76 -0.77 -7.38
CA ALA A 100 -4.83 -0.60 -6.40
C ALA A 100 -4.30 -0.10 -5.04
N GLY A 101 -3.17 -0.63 -4.56
CA GLY A 101 -2.53 -0.15 -3.34
C GLY A 101 -2.07 1.31 -3.44
N HIS A 102 -1.47 1.70 -4.57
CA HIS A 102 -1.09 3.09 -4.83
C HIS A 102 -2.32 4.01 -4.96
N ALA A 103 -3.40 3.56 -5.60
CA ALA A 103 -4.67 4.29 -5.64
C ALA A 103 -5.28 4.47 -4.24
N GLY A 104 -5.15 3.46 -3.36
CA GLY A 104 -5.45 3.55 -1.94
C GLY A 104 -4.68 4.68 -1.26
N MET A 105 -3.37 4.76 -1.48
CA MET A 105 -2.55 5.86 -0.96
C MET A 105 -2.96 7.23 -1.51
N VAL A 106 -3.27 7.34 -2.81
CA VAL A 106 -3.81 8.58 -3.39
C VAL A 106 -5.08 8.99 -2.64
N CYS A 107 -6.01 8.06 -2.44
CA CYS A 107 -7.24 8.32 -1.71
C CYS A 107 -6.96 8.81 -0.28
N MET A 108 -6.00 8.22 0.43
CA MET A 108 -5.66 8.65 1.78
C MET A 108 -5.07 10.06 1.85
N PHE A 109 -4.34 10.51 0.82
CA PHE A 109 -3.80 11.86 0.76
C PHE A 109 -4.80 12.90 0.24
N ALA A 110 -5.66 12.51 -0.69
CA ALA A 110 -6.60 13.41 -1.37
C ALA A 110 -7.93 13.60 -0.62
N LEU A 111 -8.37 12.61 0.17
CA LEU A 111 -9.76 12.53 0.64
C LEU A 111 -9.91 12.67 2.15
N PRO A 112 -10.23 13.89 2.61
CA PRO A 112 -11.26 14.10 3.60
C PRO A 112 -12.50 14.73 2.94
N ARG A 113 -12.85 14.30 1.72
CA ARG A 113 -13.98 14.87 0.95
C ARG A 113 -15.20 13.94 1.02
N PRO A 114 -16.40 14.48 1.31
CA PRO A 114 -17.64 13.70 1.24
C PRO A 114 -17.88 13.19 -0.19
N GLY A 115 -18.49 12.01 -0.33
CA GLY A 115 -18.88 11.41 -1.62
C GLY A 115 -17.96 10.31 -2.16
N PHE A 116 -16.84 10.01 -1.50
CA PHE A 116 -15.91 8.94 -1.92
C PHE A 116 -15.94 7.69 -1.02
N GLU A 117 -16.92 7.59 -0.12
CA GLU A 117 -17.04 6.53 0.88
C GLU A 117 -17.05 5.14 0.24
N LEU A 118 -17.89 4.95 -0.80
CA LEU A 118 -17.99 3.69 -1.52
C LEU A 118 -16.64 3.29 -2.12
N LEU A 119 -15.90 4.23 -2.71
CA LEU A 119 -14.58 3.98 -3.29
C LEU A 119 -13.59 3.52 -2.20
N VAL A 120 -13.59 4.18 -1.04
CA VAL A 120 -12.70 3.81 0.07
C VAL A 120 -13.03 2.42 0.61
N TRP A 121 -14.31 2.07 0.74
CA TRP A 121 -14.73 0.73 1.14
C TRP A 121 -14.34 -0.34 0.12
N VAL A 122 -14.50 -0.06 -1.18
CA VAL A 122 -14.04 -0.95 -2.26
C VAL A 122 -12.53 -1.15 -2.18
N LEU A 123 -11.75 -0.07 -2.00
CA LEU A 123 -10.29 -0.16 -1.88
C LEU A 123 -9.84 -0.90 -0.61
N ALA A 124 -10.57 -0.73 0.51
CA ALA A 124 -10.30 -1.44 1.75
C ALA A 124 -10.55 -2.95 1.58
N LEU A 125 -11.67 -3.32 0.96
CA LEU A 125 -12.00 -4.72 0.64
C LEU A 125 -10.96 -5.31 -0.31
N CYS A 126 -10.62 -4.61 -1.40
CA CYS A 126 -9.57 -5.02 -2.34
C CYS A 126 -8.24 -5.24 -1.63
N SER A 127 -7.85 -4.33 -0.73
CA SER A 127 -6.61 -4.45 0.06
C SER A 127 -6.64 -5.67 0.99
N GLY A 128 -7.77 -5.92 1.66
CA GLY A 128 -7.96 -7.11 2.50
C GLY A 128 -7.88 -8.42 1.69
N LEU A 129 -8.55 -8.49 0.54
CA LEU A 129 -8.47 -9.65 -0.35
C LEU A 129 -7.06 -9.87 -0.90
N THR A 130 -6.34 -8.79 -1.20
CA THR A 130 -4.95 -8.85 -1.66
C THR A 130 -4.04 -9.36 -0.54
N ALA A 131 -4.25 -8.92 0.71
CA ALA A 131 -3.54 -9.41 1.87
C ALA A 131 -3.73 -10.94 2.04
N LEU A 132 -4.97 -11.41 1.96
CA LEU A 132 -5.29 -12.84 2.00
C LEU A 132 -4.65 -13.60 0.83
N GLY A 133 -4.67 -13.03 -0.37
CA GLY A 133 -4.06 -13.62 -1.56
C GLY A 133 -2.56 -13.87 -1.40
N TRP A 134 -1.81 -12.92 -0.83
CA TRP A 134 -0.38 -13.10 -0.55
C TRP A 134 -0.11 -14.01 0.67
N ALA A 135 -0.90 -13.88 1.73
CA ALA A 135 -0.78 -14.73 2.92
C ALA A 135 -0.97 -16.22 2.55
N THR A 136 -1.99 -16.53 1.74
CA THR A 136 -2.30 -17.90 1.29
C THR A 136 -1.45 -18.36 0.10
N GLY A 137 -0.86 -17.43 -0.66
CA GLY A 137 0.02 -17.75 -1.80
C GLY A 137 -0.70 -17.95 -3.11
N ARG A 138 -1.97 -17.54 -3.14
CA ARG A 138 -2.75 -17.43 -4.37
C ARG A 138 -2.28 -16.27 -5.25
N LEU A 139 -1.63 -15.25 -4.66
CA LEU A 139 -0.95 -14.19 -5.39
C LEU A 139 0.57 -14.42 -5.47
N PRO A 140 1.18 -14.25 -6.65
CA PRO A 140 2.62 -14.40 -6.78
C PRO A 140 3.37 -13.23 -6.14
N ALA A 141 4.56 -13.51 -5.61
CA ALA A 141 5.41 -12.58 -4.86
C ALA A 141 6.27 -11.65 -5.75
N GLY A 142 6.23 -11.80 -7.07
CA GLY A 142 7.11 -11.07 -7.99
C GLY A 142 6.91 -11.38 -9.47
N GLY A 143 7.53 -10.55 -10.32
CA GLY A 143 7.26 -10.42 -11.76
C GLY A 143 8.06 -11.31 -12.72
N GLY A 144 8.74 -12.35 -12.25
CA GLY A 144 9.52 -13.27 -13.07
C GLY A 144 10.12 -14.42 -12.24
N ALA A 145 10.19 -15.60 -12.84
CA ALA A 145 10.60 -16.85 -12.21
C ALA A 145 12.01 -16.80 -11.62
N VAL A 146 12.13 -16.95 -10.30
CA VAL A 146 13.41 -17.24 -9.64
C VAL A 146 13.24 -18.57 -8.90
N ALA A 147 13.58 -19.66 -9.59
CA ALA A 147 13.60 -21.01 -9.04
C ALA A 147 15.04 -21.33 -8.58
N GLY A 148 15.30 -21.18 -7.29
CA GLY A 148 16.54 -21.63 -6.64
C GLY A 148 16.23 -22.04 -5.20
N SER A 149 17.01 -22.95 -4.60
CA SER A 149 16.73 -23.51 -3.27
C SER A 149 16.79 -22.49 -2.11
N GLY A 150 17.50 -21.37 -2.27
CA GLY A 150 17.42 -20.20 -1.37
C GLY A 150 16.22 -19.27 -1.61
N ALA A 151 15.44 -19.52 -2.67
CA ALA A 151 14.30 -18.69 -3.05
C ALA A 151 13.07 -18.93 -2.17
N ALA A 152 12.92 -20.10 -1.53
CA ALA A 152 11.71 -20.40 -0.77
C ALA A 152 11.52 -19.48 0.45
N VAL A 153 12.55 -19.35 1.30
CA VAL A 153 12.52 -18.46 2.48
C VAL A 153 12.34 -17.00 2.07
N HIS A 154 13.03 -16.60 0.99
CA HIS A 154 12.93 -15.26 0.42
C HIS A 154 11.51 -14.95 -0.10
N VAL A 155 10.90 -15.90 -0.83
CA VAL A 155 9.53 -15.78 -1.34
C VAL A 155 8.51 -15.70 -0.21
N VAL A 156 8.68 -16.46 0.87
CA VAL A 156 7.80 -16.37 2.05
C VAL A 156 7.93 -14.99 2.69
N ALA A 157 9.15 -14.48 2.92
CA ALA A 157 9.37 -13.17 3.51
C ALA A 157 8.73 -12.03 2.69
N VAL A 158 8.87 -12.07 1.36
CA VAL A 158 8.22 -11.10 0.46
C VAL A 158 6.70 -11.22 0.49
N ARG A 159 6.14 -12.44 0.54
CA ARG A 159 4.69 -12.62 0.63
C ARG A 159 4.13 -12.09 1.94
N VAL A 160 4.80 -12.37 3.05
CA VAL A 160 4.42 -11.85 4.37
C VAL A 160 4.51 -10.32 4.37
N SER A 161 5.58 -9.74 3.82
CA SER A 161 5.71 -8.27 3.75
C SER A 161 4.58 -7.63 2.96
N LEU A 162 4.25 -8.18 1.78
CA LEU A 162 3.16 -7.69 0.94
C LEU A 162 1.79 -7.86 1.61
N ALA A 163 1.56 -8.99 2.30
CA ALA A 163 0.32 -9.23 3.05
C ALA A 163 0.16 -8.23 4.20
N VAL A 164 1.21 -7.99 4.99
CA VAL A 164 1.20 -7.03 6.09
C VAL A 164 0.95 -5.61 5.57
N MET A 165 1.60 -5.21 4.47
CA MET A 165 1.35 -3.90 3.85
C MET A 165 -0.09 -3.75 3.38
N ALA A 166 -0.64 -4.75 2.68
CA ALA A 166 -2.02 -4.70 2.20
C ALA A 166 -3.04 -4.67 3.35
N LEU A 167 -2.78 -5.41 4.43
CA LEU A 167 -3.62 -5.38 5.63
C LEU A 167 -3.56 -4.02 6.32
N ALA A 168 -2.37 -3.45 6.48
CA ALA A 168 -2.20 -2.12 7.06
C ALA A 168 -2.86 -1.04 6.17
N MET A 169 -2.87 -1.20 4.84
CA MET A 169 -3.59 -0.33 3.91
C MET A 169 -5.09 -0.39 4.14
N ALA A 170 -5.65 -1.61 4.19
CA ALA A 170 -7.07 -1.83 4.47
C ALA A 170 -7.47 -1.18 5.79
N TYR A 171 -6.66 -1.40 6.84
CA TYR A 171 -6.87 -0.78 8.13
C TYR A 171 -6.88 0.75 8.05
N LEU A 172 -5.87 1.37 7.43
CA LEU A 172 -5.76 2.82 7.32
C LEU A 172 -6.95 3.42 6.53
N LEU A 173 -7.45 2.74 5.50
CA LEU A 173 -8.62 3.19 4.73
C LEU A 173 -9.88 3.18 5.60
N VAL A 174 -10.12 2.08 6.31
CA VAL A 174 -11.27 1.96 7.24
C VAL A 174 -11.14 2.99 8.35
N ALA A 175 -9.94 3.15 8.91
CA ALA A 175 -9.67 4.11 9.96
C ALA A 175 -10.01 5.53 9.50
N MET A 176 -9.60 5.94 8.30
CA MET A 176 -9.95 7.25 7.76
C MET A 176 -11.45 7.47 7.65
N GLN A 177 -12.23 6.47 7.25
CA GLN A 177 -13.69 6.59 7.18
C GLN A 177 -14.33 6.74 8.57
N LEU A 178 -13.89 5.94 9.54
CA LEU A 178 -14.45 5.95 10.89
C LEU A 178 -14.02 7.18 11.72
N ALA A 179 -12.87 7.78 11.40
CA ALA A 179 -12.39 9.01 12.05
C ALA A 179 -13.09 10.28 11.56
N MET A 180 -13.74 10.27 10.41
CA MET A 180 -14.48 11.44 9.93
C MET A 180 -15.82 11.51 10.67
N PRO A 181 -16.07 12.55 11.50
CA PRO A 181 -17.34 12.68 12.19
C PRO A 181 -18.45 12.88 11.16
N ALA A 182 -19.42 11.96 11.14
CA ALA A 182 -20.52 11.87 10.18
C ALA A 182 -21.55 13.04 10.24
N GLY A 183 -21.18 14.22 10.75
CA GLY A 183 -22.17 15.20 11.15
C GLY A 183 -21.67 16.63 11.36
N HIS A 184 -20.65 17.08 10.64
CA HIS A 184 -20.47 18.53 10.43
C HIS A 184 -20.79 18.82 8.97
N THR A 185 -22.07 18.80 8.64
CA THR A 185 -22.59 19.70 7.61
C THR A 185 -22.13 21.10 8.01
N MET A 186 -21.17 21.67 7.26
CA MET A 186 -20.84 23.08 7.42
C MET A 186 -22.13 23.86 7.18
N PRO A 187 -22.68 24.57 8.17
CA PRO A 187 -23.84 25.42 7.94
C PRO A 187 -23.36 26.57 7.05
N GLY A 188 -23.78 26.58 5.78
CA GLY A 188 -23.47 27.69 4.86
C GLY A 188 -22.87 27.33 3.50
N MET A 189 -23.26 26.21 2.90
CA MET A 189 -23.27 26.06 1.45
C MET A 189 -24.69 25.75 0.99
#